data_AF-R5DV49-F1
#
_entry.id   AF-R5DV49-F1
#
_cell.length_a   1.000
_cell.length_b   1.000
_cell.length_c   1.000
_cell.angle_alpha   90.00
_cell.angle_beta   90.00
_cell.angle_gamma   90.00
#
_symmetry.space_group_name_H-M   'P 1'
#
loop_
_entity.id
_entity.type
_entity.pdbx_description
1 polymer ?
#
loop_
_entity_poly.entity_id
_entity_poly.type
_entity_poly.pdbx_seq_one_letter_code
_entity_poly.pdbx_strand_id
1 'polypeptide(L)'
;MNNVFLRDRMERNNSDFEGSGIGEGRFDEYEEEKAKFSDAILPFIILTFMIIGLAGIIYLHITEIRKISGATAVEIEYDGKQQFVTWKAPDGRTYSYNASYAPDKSNSVTLYYKGTDYRNGIIKTDVASWIKFYAAFTVIIGGLIFWIYKIFHKKKHVISK
;
A
#
# COMPACT_ATOMS: atom_id res chain seq x y z
N MET A 1 -72.44 -21.79 9.67
CA MET A 1 -71.11 -21.28 9.25
C MET A 1 -70.50 -22.31 8.31
N ASN A 2 -70.09 -21.87 7.13
CA ASN A 2 -69.86 -22.73 5.97
C ASN A 2 -68.39 -23.23 5.98
N ASN A 3 -68.18 -24.53 6.22
CA ASN A 3 -66.88 -25.17 6.44
C ASN A 3 -65.88 -24.97 5.28
N VAL A 4 -66.41 -24.68 4.08
CA VAL A 4 -65.62 -24.35 2.89
C VAL A 4 -64.82 -23.07 3.09
N PHE A 5 -65.43 -22.03 3.68
CA PHE A 5 -64.75 -20.76 3.92
C PHE A 5 -63.68 -20.87 5.01
N LEU A 6 -63.87 -21.75 5.99
CA LEU A 6 -62.87 -21.99 7.04
C LEU A 6 -61.69 -22.79 6.51
N ARG A 7 -61.92 -23.76 5.62
CA ARG A 7 -60.86 -24.49 4.92
C ARG A 7 -60.06 -23.59 3.99
N ASP A 8 -60.74 -22.81 3.15
CA ASP A 8 -60.10 -21.89 2.21
C ASP A 8 -59.25 -20.83 2.94
N ARG A 9 -59.71 -20.36 4.10
CA ARG A 9 -58.94 -19.44 4.95
C ARG A 9 -57.74 -20.10 5.63
N MET A 10 -57.86 -21.36 6.05
CA MET A 10 -56.73 -22.12 6.60
C MET A 10 -55.70 -22.49 5.54
N GLU A 11 -56.13 -22.82 4.32
CA GLU A 11 -55.23 -23.10 3.18
C GLU A 11 -54.49 -21.85 2.74
N ARG A 12 -55.16 -20.68 2.70
CA ARG A 12 -54.48 -19.40 2.43
C ARG A 12 -53.52 -18.98 3.54
N ASN A 13 -53.87 -19.21 4.81
CA ASN A 13 -52.94 -18.96 5.91
C ASN A 13 -51.73 -19.92 5.89
N ASN A 14 -51.93 -21.18 5.49
CA ASN A 14 -50.82 -22.13 5.32
C ASN A 14 -49.97 -21.78 4.10
N SER A 15 -50.58 -21.32 2.99
CA SER A 15 -49.83 -20.84 1.82
C SER A 15 -49.11 -19.52 2.10
N ASP A 16 -49.64 -18.67 2.98
CA ASP A 16 -48.95 -17.46 3.44
C ASP A 16 -47.88 -17.80 4.47
N PHE A 17 -48.01 -18.89 5.24
CA PHE A 17 -46.97 -19.39 6.13
C PHE A 17 -45.81 -20.02 5.33
N GLU A 18 -46.12 -20.86 4.34
CA GLU A 18 -45.13 -21.41 3.39
C GLU A 18 -44.61 -20.34 2.42
N GLY A 19 -45.44 -19.35 2.08
CA GLY A 19 -45.12 -18.16 1.29
C GLY A 19 -44.43 -17.03 2.08
N SER A 20 -44.32 -17.15 3.41
CA SER A 20 -43.55 -16.23 4.26
C SER A 20 -42.04 -16.53 4.28
N GLY A 21 -41.57 -17.36 3.36
CA GLY A 21 -40.16 -17.67 3.18
C GLY A 21 -39.68 -18.84 4.04
N ILE A 22 -40.42 -19.95 4.03
CA ILE A 22 -39.90 -21.25 4.51
C ILE A 22 -39.66 -22.17 3.28
N GLY A 23 -39.14 -21.58 2.21
CA GLY A 23 -38.69 -22.25 0.99
C GLY A 23 -37.34 -21.68 0.59
N GLU A 24 -36.46 -22.54 0.09
CA GLU A 24 -35.11 -22.24 -0.41
C GLU A 24 -35.06 -20.88 -1.13
N GLY A 25 -34.47 -19.85 -0.48
CA GLY A 25 -34.46 -18.50 -1.07
C GLY A 25 -34.54 -17.31 -0.11
N ARG A 26 -34.42 -17.49 1.22
CA ARG A 26 -34.14 -16.35 2.11
C ARG A 26 -32.73 -15.84 1.85
N PHE A 27 -32.62 -14.55 1.53
CA PHE A 27 -31.35 -13.85 1.51
C PHE A 27 -30.72 -13.94 2.90
N ASP A 28 -29.62 -14.68 3.00
CA ASP A 28 -28.84 -14.80 4.21
C ASP A 28 -27.73 -13.74 4.20
N GLU A 29 -27.99 -12.64 4.91
CA GLU A 29 -27.04 -11.54 5.08
C GLU A 29 -25.70 -12.02 5.63
N TYR A 30 -25.72 -13.01 6.52
CA TYR A 30 -24.51 -13.54 7.16
C TYR A 30 -23.62 -14.31 6.18
N GLU A 31 -24.20 -15.20 5.36
CA GLU A 31 -23.43 -15.92 4.34
C GLU A 31 -22.96 -14.98 3.21
N GLU A 32 -23.70 -13.91 2.89
CA GLU A 32 -23.25 -12.89 1.93
C GLU A 32 -22.07 -12.06 2.49
N GLU A 33 -22.14 -11.63 3.75
CA GLU A 33 -21.04 -10.92 4.42
C GLU A 33 -19.78 -11.78 4.51
N LYS A 34 -19.92 -13.06 4.87
CA LYS A 34 -18.82 -14.02 4.91
C LYS A 34 -18.16 -14.22 3.55
N ALA A 35 -18.95 -14.28 2.47
CA ALA A 35 -18.43 -14.34 1.11
C ALA A 35 -17.68 -13.05 0.72
N LYS A 36 -18.23 -11.87 1.05
CA LYS A 36 -17.57 -10.57 0.83
C LYS A 36 -16.24 -10.47 1.58
N PHE A 37 -16.21 -10.91 2.84
CA PHE A 37 -14.97 -10.97 3.61
C PHE A 37 -13.97 -11.93 2.99
N SER A 38 -14.40 -13.14 2.60
CA SER A 38 -13.53 -14.12 1.94
C SER A 38 -12.91 -13.56 0.67
N ASP A 39 -13.70 -12.90 -0.18
CA ASP A 39 -13.23 -12.22 -1.39
C ASP A 39 -12.27 -11.04 -1.08
N ALA A 40 -12.42 -10.40 0.08
CA ALA A 40 -11.60 -9.28 0.52
C ALA A 40 -10.31 -9.67 1.26
N ILE A 41 -10.09 -10.94 1.61
CA ILE A 41 -8.88 -11.38 2.33
C ILE A 41 -7.61 -11.02 1.56
N LEU A 42 -7.55 -11.35 0.27
CA LEU A 42 -6.38 -11.07 -0.56
C LEU A 42 -6.05 -9.57 -0.63
N PRO A 43 -6.99 -8.66 -0.97
CA PRO A 43 -6.68 -7.24 -0.96
C PRO A 43 -6.31 -6.72 0.42
N PHE A 44 -6.87 -7.23 1.52
CA PHE A 44 -6.42 -6.83 2.86
C PHE A 44 -4.98 -7.26 3.16
N ILE A 45 -4.58 -8.47 2.74
CA ILE A 45 -3.19 -8.94 2.87
C ILE A 45 -2.25 -8.03 2.08
N ILE A 46 -2.59 -7.72 0.82
CA ILE A 46 -1.81 -6.81 -0.03
C ILE A 46 -1.69 -5.44 0.63
N LEU A 47 -2.80 -4.89 1.14
CA LEU A 47 -2.82 -3.59 1.82
C LEU A 47 -1.88 -3.58 3.02
N THR A 48 -1.89 -4.65 3.82
CA THR A 48 -1.06 -4.79 5.00
C THR A 48 0.42 -4.77 4.65
N PHE A 49 0.85 -5.57 3.66
CA PHE A 49 2.24 -5.56 3.20
C PHE A 49 2.67 -4.20 2.62
N MET A 50 1.77 -3.54 1.89
CA MET A 50 2.03 -2.19 1.38
C MET A 50 2.26 -1.21 2.53
N ILE A 51 1.38 -1.17 3.53
CA ILE A 51 1.52 -0.24 4.67
C ILE A 51 2.84 -0.49 5.42
N ILE A 52 3.20 -1.75 5.67
CA ILE A 52 4.46 -2.12 6.33
C ILE A 52 5.66 -1.67 5.48
N GLY A 53 5.63 -1.94 4.18
CA GLY A 53 6.68 -1.52 3.25
C GLY A 53 6.85 0.00 3.19
N LEU A 54 5.73 0.74 3.17
CA LEU A 54 5.74 2.20 3.20
C LEU A 54 6.37 2.74 4.48
N ALA A 55 5.99 2.18 5.64
CA ALA A 55 6.57 2.57 6.92
C ALA A 55 8.10 2.35 6.93
N GLY A 56 8.58 1.23 6.37
CA GLY A 56 10.00 0.95 6.23
C GLY A 56 10.73 1.98 5.34
N ILE A 57 10.16 2.34 4.20
CA ILE A 57 10.75 3.34 3.29
C ILE A 57 10.76 4.73 3.91
N ILE A 58 9.67 5.14 4.56
CA ILE A 58 9.61 6.41 5.31
C ILE A 58 10.69 6.43 6.39
N TYR A 59 10.86 5.35 7.13
CA TYR A 59 11.91 5.24 8.13
C TYR A 59 13.30 5.45 7.52
N LEU A 60 13.61 4.79 6.39
CA LEU A 60 14.88 4.97 5.67
C LEU A 60 15.09 6.44 5.26
N HIS A 61 14.11 7.08 4.63
CA HIS A 61 14.23 8.48 4.23
C HIS A 61 14.43 9.42 5.43
N ILE A 62 13.73 9.19 6.55
CA ILE A 62 13.94 9.96 7.79
C ILE A 62 15.37 9.77 8.32
N THR A 63 15.89 8.54 8.30
CA THR A 63 17.27 8.29 8.73
C THR A 63 18.29 8.98 7.83
N GLU A 64 18.03 9.04 6.52
CA GLU A 64 18.86 9.78 5.57
C GLU A 64 18.85 11.30 5.87
N ILE A 65 17.64 11.88 6.07
CA ILE A 65 17.48 13.29 6.44
C ILE A 65 18.23 13.62 7.74
N ARG A 66 18.16 12.74 8.74
CA ARG A 66 18.88 12.93 10.02
C ARG A 66 20.40 12.91 9.85
N LYS A 67 20.91 12.08 8.93
CA LYS A 67 22.35 12.00 8.64
C LYS A 67 22.86 13.25 7.93
N ILE A 68 22.10 13.81 6.99
CA ILE A 68 22.47 15.06 6.30
C ILE A 68 22.24 16.31 7.16
N SER A 69 21.37 16.24 8.17
CA SER A 69 21.05 17.38 9.03
C SER A 69 22.26 17.81 9.86
N GLY A 70 22.78 19.01 9.58
CA GLY A 70 23.99 19.55 10.22
C GLY A 70 25.28 18.85 9.77
N ALA A 71 25.26 18.16 8.64
CA ALA A 71 26.45 17.60 8.00
C ALA A 71 27.15 18.65 7.12
N THR A 72 28.45 18.46 6.93
CA THR A 72 29.23 19.19 5.93
C THR A 72 28.98 18.58 4.56
N ALA A 73 28.73 19.42 3.57
CA ALA A 73 28.51 19.01 2.18
C ALA A 73 29.77 19.31 1.34
N VAL A 74 30.17 18.35 0.51
CA VAL A 74 31.25 18.50 -0.49
C VAL A 74 30.76 17.95 -1.82
N GLU A 75 31.00 18.70 -2.89
CA GLU A 75 30.74 18.22 -4.24
C GLU A 75 31.94 17.41 -4.74
N ILE A 76 31.66 16.24 -5.29
CA ILE A 76 32.63 15.35 -5.90
C ILE A 76 32.24 15.19 -7.36
N GLU A 77 33.20 15.36 -8.26
CA GLU A 77 32.97 15.13 -9.69
C GLU A 77 32.51 13.69 -9.95
N TYR A 78 31.48 13.55 -10.77
CA TYR A 78 30.83 12.28 -11.04
C TYR A 78 30.39 12.23 -12.49
N ASP A 79 30.72 11.16 -13.20
CA ASP A 79 30.45 11.01 -14.64
C ASP A 79 29.09 10.34 -14.94
N GLY A 80 28.29 10.05 -13.91
CA GLY A 80 27.00 9.38 -14.06
C GLY A 80 27.08 7.88 -14.35
N LYS A 81 28.28 7.31 -14.56
CA LYS A 81 28.46 5.93 -15.03
C LYS A 81 28.97 4.99 -13.94
N GLN A 82 29.62 5.52 -12.91
CA GLN A 82 30.29 4.74 -11.89
C GLN A 82 29.35 4.43 -10.71
N GLN A 83 29.25 3.15 -10.30
CA GLN A 83 28.47 2.80 -9.12
C GLN A 83 29.05 3.36 -7.81
N PHE A 84 30.35 3.67 -7.81
CA PHE A 84 31.07 4.18 -6.66
C PHE A 84 31.86 5.43 -7.02
N VAL A 85 31.88 6.39 -6.11
CA VAL A 85 32.67 7.62 -6.21
C VAL A 85 33.71 7.60 -5.09
N THR A 86 34.94 7.97 -5.44
CA THR A 86 36.02 8.08 -4.46
C THR A 86 36.27 9.54 -4.10
N TRP A 87 36.60 9.79 -2.83
CA TRP A 87 36.93 11.12 -2.33
C TRP A 87 38.07 11.06 -1.33
N LYS A 88 39.04 11.97 -1.50
CA LYS A 88 40.16 12.12 -0.56
C LYS A 88 39.75 13.08 0.55
N ALA A 89 39.59 12.55 1.76
CA ALA A 89 39.18 13.31 2.92
C ALA A 89 40.32 14.18 3.49
N PRO A 90 40.01 15.17 4.36
CA PRO A 90 41.01 16.01 5.01
C PRO A 90 42.07 15.27 5.85
N ASP A 91 41.79 14.03 6.27
CA ASP A 91 42.74 13.17 6.97
C ASP A 91 43.78 12.51 6.04
N GLY A 92 43.72 12.81 4.74
CA GLY A 92 44.61 12.30 3.70
C GLY A 92 44.20 10.92 3.16
N ARG A 93 43.16 10.27 3.68
CA ARG A 93 42.69 8.96 3.24
C ARG A 93 41.65 9.07 2.13
N THR A 94 41.59 8.06 1.28
CA THR A 94 40.58 7.94 0.23
C THR A 94 39.45 7.04 0.68
N TYR A 95 38.22 7.52 0.57
CA TYR A 95 37.00 6.79 0.87
C TYR A 95 36.20 6.54 -0.40
N SER A 96 35.43 5.46 -0.44
CA SER A 96 34.56 5.08 -1.56
C SER A 96 33.10 5.07 -1.10
N TYR A 97 32.23 5.70 -1.86
CA TYR A 97 30.82 5.87 -1.55
C TYR A 97 29.96 5.36 -2.69
N ASN A 98 28.86 4.70 -2.37
CA ASN A 98 27.92 4.23 -3.38
C ASN A 98 27.16 5.43 -3.97
N ALA A 99 27.32 5.64 -5.27
CA ALA A 99 26.67 6.69 -6.05
C ALA A 99 25.53 6.17 -6.95
N SER A 100 25.13 4.90 -6.81
CA SER A 100 24.04 4.30 -7.61
C SER A 100 22.68 5.00 -7.43
N TYR A 101 22.52 5.75 -6.34
CA TYR A 101 21.31 6.51 -6.03
C TYR A 101 21.46 8.01 -6.31
N ALA A 102 22.60 8.43 -6.86
CA ALA A 102 22.82 9.79 -7.27
C ALA A 102 21.83 10.18 -8.38
N PRO A 103 21.42 11.45 -8.47
CA PRO A 103 20.60 11.91 -9.57
C PRO A 103 21.32 11.66 -10.90
N ASP A 104 20.66 10.94 -11.81
CA ASP A 104 21.17 10.37 -13.07
C ASP A 104 21.69 11.39 -14.11
N LYS A 105 21.94 12.65 -13.73
CA LYS A 105 22.18 13.77 -14.67
C LYS A 105 23.16 14.85 -14.23
N SER A 106 23.81 14.74 -13.08
CA SER A 106 24.78 15.76 -12.65
C SER A 106 26.22 15.29 -12.83
N ASN A 107 27.08 16.17 -13.35
CA ASN A 107 28.54 15.99 -13.42
C ASN A 107 29.21 15.97 -12.02
N SER A 108 28.42 15.98 -10.96
CA SER A 108 28.86 15.98 -9.58
C SER A 108 27.83 15.34 -8.67
N VAL A 109 28.29 14.81 -7.54
CA VAL A 109 27.46 14.32 -6.43
C VAL A 109 27.83 15.04 -5.16
N THR A 110 26.83 15.33 -4.32
CA THR A 110 27.09 15.93 -3.01
C THR A 110 27.24 14.83 -1.96
N LEU A 111 28.43 14.72 -1.39
CA LEU A 111 28.73 13.90 -0.23
C LEU A 111 28.47 14.69 1.06
N TYR A 112 27.72 14.10 1.99
CA TYR A 112 27.47 14.63 3.32
C TYR A 112 28.23 13.81 4.36
N TYR A 113 29.00 14.45 5.23
CA TYR A 113 29.68 13.81 6.36
C TYR A 113 29.60 14.68 7.62
N LYS A 114 29.79 14.08 8.80
CA LYS A 114 29.63 14.80 10.07
C LYS A 114 30.93 14.79 10.89
N GLY A 115 31.46 15.98 11.15
CA GLY A 115 32.73 16.14 11.87
C GLY A 115 33.86 15.39 11.15
N THR A 116 34.50 14.46 11.84
CA THR A 116 35.59 13.62 11.32
C THR A 116 35.13 12.23 10.89
N ASP A 117 33.82 11.94 10.88
CA ASP A 117 33.29 10.64 10.44
C ASP A 117 33.10 10.62 8.92
N TYR A 118 34.23 10.54 8.21
CA TYR A 118 34.23 10.44 6.74
C TYR A 118 33.69 9.08 6.28
N ARG A 119 33.97 8.01 7.03
CA ARG A 119 33.59 6.64 6.63
C ARG A 119 32.08 6.45 6.46
N ASN A 120 31.28 7.10 7.31
CA ASN A 120 29.83 7.00 7.27
C ASN A 120 29.15 8.13 6.48
N GLY A 121 29.92 8.84 5.65
CA GLY A 121 29.37 9.83 4.73
C GLY A 121 28.35 9.22 3.77
N ILE A 122 27.38 10.03 3.34
CA ILE A 122 26.30 9.60 2.45
C ILE A 122 26.17 10.53 1.25
N ILE A 123 25.93 9.95 0.08
CA ILE A 123 25.48 10.69 -1.09
C ILE A 123 23.96 10.75 -1.00
N LYS A 124 23.40 11.97 -1.02
CA LYS A 124 21.97 12.18 -0.87
C LYS A 124 21.21 11.62 -2.08
N THR A 125 20.12 10.91 -1.80
CA THR A 125 19.19 10.41 -2.81
C THR A 125 18.37 11.56 -3.40
N ASP A 126 18.05 11.48 -4.69
CA ASP A 126 17.23 12.48 -5.36
C ASP A 126 15.81 12.59 -4.74
N VAL A 127 15.49 13.79 -4.23
CA VAL A 127 14.18 14.10 -3.62
C VAL A 127 13.06 13.96 -4.65
N ALA A 128 13.30 14.26 -5.92
CA ALA A 128 12.28 14.09 -6.96
C ALA A 128 11.91 12.61 -7.14
N SER A 129 12.87 11.70 -6.98
CA SER A 129 12.63 10.25 -7.00
C SER A 129 11.80 9.80 -5.79
N TRP A 130 12.01 10.37 -4.60
CA TRP A 130 11.14 10.12 -3.44
C TRP A 130 9.70 10.56 -3.71
N ILE A 131 9.50 11.75 -4.26
CA ILE A 131 8.18 12.29 -4.59
C ILE A 131 7.46 11.38 -5.59
N LYS A 132 8.15 10.96 -6.66
CA LYS A 132 7.60 10.03 -7.66
C LYS A 132 7.18 8.70 -7.03
N PHE A 133 8.01 8.15 -6.14
CA PHE A 133 7.69 6.94 -5.40
C PHE A 133 6.41 7.11 -4.58
N TYR A 134 6.31 8.16 -3.75
CA TYR A 134 5.13 8.40 -2.92
C TYR A 134 3.87 8.64 -3.76
N ALA A 135 3.97 9.38 -4.87
CA ALA A 135 2.86 9.61 -5.79
C ALA A 135 2.36 8.28 -6.37
N ALA A 136 3.24 7.44 -6.92
CA ALA A 136 2.86 6.12 -7.43
C ALA A 136 2.23 5.25 -6.33
N PHE A 137 2.79 5.29 -5.13
CA PHE A 137 2.31 4.52 -3.99
C PHE A 137 0.88 4.90 -3.57
N THR A 138 0.58 6.21 -3.52
CA THR A 138 -0.77 6.70 -3.20
C THR A 138 -1.82 6.25 -4.21
N VAL A 139 -1.48 6.23 -5.50
CA VAL A 139 -2.38 5.75 -6.57
C VAL A 139 -2.69 4.26 -6.39
N ILE A 140 -1.68 3.44 -6.07
CA ILE A 140 -1.87 2.00 -5.87
C ILE A 140 -2.75 1.74 -4.64
N ILE A 141 -2.48 2.41 -3.51
CA ILE A 141 -3.33 2.30 -2.31
C ILE A 141 -4.77 2.71 -2.61
N GLY A 142 -4.96 3.83 -3.32
CA GLY A 142 -6.30 4.30 -3.70
C GLY A 142 -7.04 3.27 -4.55
N GLY A 143 -6.37 2.65 -5.52
CA GLY A 143 -6.93 1.57 -6.33
C GLY A 143 -7.30 0.33 -5.51
N LEU A 144 -6.47 -0.02 -4.52
CA LEU A 144 -6.71 -1.17 -3.64
C LEU A 144 -7.90 -0.93 -2.70
N ILE A 145 -8.00 0.27 -2.12
CA ILE A 145 -9.15 0.68 -1.30
C ILE A 145 -10.43 0.67 -2.16
N PHE A 146 -10.37 1.18 -3.38
CA PHE A 146 -11.49 1.12 -4.31
C PHE A 146 -11.90 -0.32 -4.66
N TRP A 147 -10.92 -1.22 -4.81
CA TRP A 147 -11.20 -2.64 -5.04
C TRP A 147 -11.92 -3.28 -3.85
N ILE A 148 -11.45 -3.05 -2.62
CA ILE A 148 -12.11 -3.50 -1.39
C ILE A 148 -13.53 -2.93 -1.33
N TYR A 149 -13.68 -1.61 -1.53
CA TYR A 149 -14.99 -0.96 -1.59
C TYR A 149 -15.93 -1.65 -2.59
N LYS A 150 -15.45 -1.95 -3.80
CA LYS A 150 -16.25 -2.64 -4.81
C LYS A 150 -16.70 -4.03 -4.38
N ILE A 151 -15.92 -4.76 -3.58
CA ILE A 151 -16.32 -6.08 -3.04
C ILE A 151 -17.51 -5.93 -2.09
N PHE A 152 -17.44 -4.98 -1.16
CA PHE A 152 -18.50 -4.77 -0.16
C PHE A 152 -19.76 -4.11 -0.75
N HIS A 153 -19.62 -3.30 -1.80
CA HIS A 153 -20.72 -2.59 -2.44
C HIS A 153 -21.23 -3.22 -3.75
N LYS A 154 -20.70 -4.38 -4.15
CA LYS A 154 -21.26 -5.15 -5.27
C LYS A 154 -22.60 -5.71 -4.83
N LYS A 155 -23.71 -5.13 -5.30
CA LYS A 155 -25.02 -5.78 -5.23
C LYS A 155 -25.00 -7.01 -6.13
N LYS A 156 -25.10 -8.22 -5.59
CA LYS A 156 -25.49 -9.39 -6.38
C LYS A 156 -27.00 -9.56 -6.27
N HIS A 157 -27.69 -9.62 -7.41
CA HIS A 157 -29.02 -10.22 -7.46
C HIS A 157 -28.85 -11.71 -7.11
N VAL A 158 -29.61 -12.16 -6.12
CA VAL A 158 -29.62 -13.55 -5.66
C VAL A 158 -29.88 -14.47 -6.85
N ILE A 159 -28.91 -15.33 -7.16
CA ILE A 159 -29.16 -16.50 -8.01
C ILE A 159 -29.73 -17.55 -7.07
N SER A 160 -31.04 -17.79 -7.20
CA SER A 160 -31.67 -19.01 -6.68
C SER A 160 -31.07 -20.20 -7.44
N LYS A 161 -30.68 -21.25 -6.71
CA LYS A 161 -30.57 -22.58 -7.32
C LYS A 161 -31.95 -23.09 -7.71
#